data_AF-A0A8J4K2X4-F1
#
_entry.id   AF-A0A8J4K2X4-F1
#
_cell.length_a   1.000
_cell.length_b   1.000
_cell.length_c   1.000
_cell.angle_alpha   90.00
_cell.angle_beta   90.00
_cell.angle_gamma   90.00
#
_symmetry.space_group_name_H-M   'P 1'
#
loop_
_entity.id
_entity.type
_entity.pdbx_description
1 polymer ?
#
loop_
_entity_poly.entity_id
_entity_poly.type
_entity_poly.pdbx_seq_one_letter_code
_entity_poly.pdbx_strand_id
1 'polypeptide(L)'
;LQIVYNLLSLRFNSRIRVKTYTDELTPVDSAVSVHKAANWYEREVWDMYGVFFANHPDLRRILTDYGFEGHPFRKDFPLSGYVEVRYDDEVKRVVAEPVELSQEFRKFDLNSPWEAFPAYRAAPEPLKIEAGAKKEDAK
;
A
#
# COMPACT_ATOMS: atom_id res chain seq x y z
N LEU A 1 1.31 6.29 -2.74
CA LEU A 1 1.85 5.48 -1.60
C LEU A 1 2.55 6.41 -0.60
N GLN A 2 2.54 6.09 0.70
CA GLN A 2 3.19 6.89 1.74
C GLN A 2 4.25 6.05 2.46
N ILE A 3 5.51 6.50 2.43
CA ILE A 3 6.63 5.83 3.09
C ILE A 3 6.93 6.55 4.40
N VAL A 4 7.19 5.80 5.45
CA VAL A 4 7.38 6.33 6.80
C VAL A 4 8.68 5.81 7.40
N TYR A 5 9.63 6.71 7.60
CA TYR A 5 10.88 6.42 8.30
C TYR A 5 10.74 6.83 9.76
N ASN A 6 10.90 5.85 10.67
CA ASN A 6 10.95 6.11 12.11
C ASN A 6 12.41 6.06 12.56
N LEU A 7 12.92 7.16 13.11
CA LEU A 7 14.30 7.28 13.57
C LEU A 7 14.34 7.48 15.09
N LEU A 8 15.37 6.92 15.72
CA LEU A 8 15.62 7.03 17.16
C LEU A 8 17.01 7.64 17.38
N SER A 9 17.06 8.76 18.09
CA SER A 9 18.31 9.31 18.60
C SER A 9 18.58 8.78 20.00
N LEU A 10 19.61 7.94 20.14
CA LEU A 10 20.00 7.36 21.43
C LEU A 10 20.60 8.41 22.38
N ARG A 11 21.23 9.47 21.86
CA ARG A 11 21.83 10.55 22.67
C ARG A 11 20.77 11.37 23.39
N PHE A 12 19.73 11.77 22.66
CA PHE A 12 18.67 12.65 23.15
C PHE A 12 17.40 11.89 23.55
N ASN A 13 17.45 10.55 23.52
CA ASN A 13 16.33 9.64 23.75
C ASN A 13 15.01 10.11 23.07
N SER A 14 15.14 10.59 21.83
CA SER A 14 14.05 11.23 21.10
C SER A 14 13.75 10.47 19.82
N ARG A 15 12.46 10.39 19.47
CA ARG A 15 11.98 9.72 18.25
C ARG A 15 11.44 10.74 17.27
N ILE A 16 11.78 10.58 16.00
CA ILE A 16 11.26 11.39 14.90
C ILE A 16 10.69 10.50 13.80
N ARG A 17 9.67 11.00 13.10
CA ARG A 17 9.04 10.32 11.97
C ARG A 17 9.12 11.21 10.75
N VAL A 18 9.79 10.73 9.71
CA VAL A 18 9.87 11.39 8.41
C VAL A 18 8.96 10.65 7.45
N LYS A 19 8.05 11.39 6.79
CA LYS A 19 7.09 10.81 5.85
C LYS A 19 7.35 11.38 4.45
N THR A 20 7.37 10.50 3.46
CA THR A 20 7.47 10.87 2.05
C THR A 20 6.33 10.22 1.27
N TYR A 21 6.09 10.72 0.06
CA TYR A 21 5.04 10.25 -0.83
C TYR A 21 5.67 9.85 -2.16
N THR A 22 5.11 8.81 -2.77
CA THR A 22 5.53 8.31 -4.08
C THR A 22 4.32 7.79 -4.85
N ASP A 23 4.40 7.84 -6.17
CA ASP A 23 3.49 7.12 -7.05
C ASP A 23 3.99 5.69 -7.28
N GLU A 24 3.23 4.90 -8.03
CA GLU A 24 3.56 3.49 -8.30
C GLU A 24 4.74 3.32 -9.26
N LEU A 25 4.91 4.28 -10.18
CA LEU A 25 5.92 4.23 -11.23
C LEU A 25 7.16 5.06 -10.89
N THR A 26 7.02 6.04 -10.00
CA THR A 26 8.12 6.93 -9.64
C THR A 26 9.08 6.21 -8.70
N PRO A 27 10.35 6.04 -9.08
CA PRO A 27 11.34 5.41 -8.20
C PRO A 27 11.70 6.35 -7.05
N VAL A 28 11.91 5.79 -5.86
CA VAL A 28 12.40 6.51 -4.67
C VAL A 28 13.87 6.17 -4.44
N ASP A 29 14.69 7.12 -4.01
CA ASP A 29 16.08 6.81 -3.69
C ASP A 29 16.20 5.90 -2.46
N SER A 30 17.03 4.87 -2.58
CA SER A 30 17.36 3.95 -1.48
C SER A 30 18.10 4.68 -0.34
N ALA A 31 17.69 4.41 0.89
CA ALA A 31 18.33 4.90 2.11
C ALA A 31 19.44 3.95 2.62
N VAL A 32 19.75 2.86 1.91
CA VAL A 32 20.76 1.86 2.32
C VAL A 32 22.14 2.47 2.52
N SER A 33 22.49 3.49 1.74
CA SER A 33 23.77 4.23 1.88
C SER A 33 23.90 4.96 3.21
N VAL A 34 22.78 5.44 3.77
CA VAL A 34 22.71 6.15 5.06
C VAL A 34 22.53 5.15 6.21
N HIS A 35 21.58 4.23 6.05
CA HIS A 35 21.23 3.23 7.06
C HIS A 35 21.23 1.83 6.43
N LYS A 36 22.27 1.04 6.73
CA LYS A 36 22.39 -0.35 6.23
C LYS A 36 21.22 -1.25 6.64
N ALA A 37 20.55 -0.94 7.75
CA ALA A 37 19.36 -1.66 8.19
C ALA A 37 18.17 -1.52 7.21
N ALA A 38 18.14 -0.48 6.38
CA ALA A 38 17.06 -0.23 5.42
C ALA A 38 16.99 -1.26 4.29
N ASN A 39 18.06 -2.04 4.04
CA ASN A 39 18.12 -3.01 2.94
C ASN A 39 16.95 -4.00 2.95
N TRP A 40 16.65 -4.59 4.12
CA TRP A 40 15.55 -5.54 4.24
C TRP A 40 14.18 -4.87 4.16
N TYR A 41 14.03 -3.69 4.77
CA TYR A 41 12.77 -2.95 4.75
C TYR A 41 12.42 -2.45 3.35
N GLU A 42 13.39 -1.99 2.57
CA GLU A 42 13.17 -1.56 1.19
C GLU A 42 12.74 -2.74 0.30
N ARG A 43 13.33 -3.92 0.51
CA ARG A 43 12.91 -5.16 -0.16
C ARG A 43 11.51 -5.61 0.25
N GLU A 44 11.17 -5.52 1.53
CA GLU A 44 9.83 -5.81 2.03
C GLU A 44 8.79 -4.86 1.42
N VAL A 45 9.09 -3.56 1.39
CA VAL A 45 8.19 -2.56 0.80
C VAL A 45 8.04 -2.76 -0.70
N TRP A 46 9.10 -3.15 -1.41
CA TRP A 46 9.02 -3.56 -2.81
C TRP A 46 8.10 -4.76 -3.00
N ASP A 47 8.25 -5.81 -2.19
CA ASP A 47 7.45 -7.02 -2.29
C ASP A 47 5.96 -6.78 -1.95
N MET A 48 5.69 -6.03 -0.89
CA MET A 48 4.34 -5.82 -0.36
C MET A 48 3.54 -4.72 -1.06
N TYR A 49 4.21 -3.65 -1.51
CA TYR A 49 3.56 -2.46 -2.09
C TYR A 49 3.97 -2.18 -3.54
N GLY A 50 5.09 -2.74 -4.02
CA GLY A 50 5.60 -2.49 -5.37
C GLY A 50 6.27 -1.13 -5.53
N VAL A 51 6.77 -0.53 -4.45
CA VAL A 51 7.53 0.73 -4.53
C VAL A 51 8.96 0.44 -4.97
N PHE A 52 9.36 0.97 -6.13
CA PHE A 52 10.72 0.78 -6.64
C PHE A 52 11.72 1.70 -5.93
N PHE A 53 12.83 1.13 -5.46
CA PHE A 53 13.94 1.87 -4.86
C PHE A 53 15.14 1.96 -5.81
N ALA A 54 15.50 3.16 -6.24
CA ALA A 54 16.69 3.41 -7.05
C ALA A 54 17.97 3.24 -6.22
N ASN A 55 19.04 2.76 -6.86
CA ASN A 55 20.36 2.54 -6.25
C ASN A 55 20.42 1.49 -5.12
N HIS A 56 19.40 0.63 -5.01
CA HIS A 56 19.42 -0.50 -4.08
C HIS A 56 20.33 -1.64 -4.61
N PRO A 57 21.17 -2.29 -3.78
CA PRO A 57 22.12 -3.30 -4.23
C PRO A 57 21.49 -4.64 -4.70
N ASP A 58 20.37 -5.06 -4.09
CA ASP A 58 19.66 -6.31 -4.44
C ASP A 58 18.15 -6.16 -4.17
N LEU A 59 17.40 -5.64 -5.13
CA LEU A 59 15.95 -5.49 -5.01
C LEU A 59 15.24 -6.74 -5.55
N ARG A 60 14.82 -7.62 -4.63
CA ARG A 60 14.05 -8.84 -4.94
C ARG A 60 13.05 -9.15 -3.83
N ARG A 61 12.04 -9.97 -4.16
CA ARG A 61 11.02 -10.48 -3.23
C ARG A 61 11.66 -11.16 -2.01
N ILE A 62 10.97 -11.15 -0.88
CA ILE A 62 11.48 -11.70 0.38
C ILE A 62 10.42 -12.41 1.23
N LEU A 63 9.17 -11.95 1.22
CA LEU A 63 8.08 -12.55 1.98
C LEU A 63 7.15 -13.38 1.10
N THR A 64 6.92 -12.96 -0.15
CA THR A 64 6.03 -13.69 -1.06
C THR A 64 6.69 -14.93 -1.63
N ASP A 65 5.85 -15.89 -2.06
CA ASP A 65 6.32 -17.07 -2.78
C ASP A 65 7.00 -16.69 -4.10
N TYR A 66 7.87 -17.56 -4.62
CA TYR A 66 8.71 -17.30 -5.78
C TYR A 66 7.91 -16.98 -7.05
N GLY A 67 6.77 -17.67 -7.24
CA GLY A 67 5.87 -17.48 -8.38
C GLY A 67 4.71 -16.52 -8.11
N PHE A 68 4.73 -15.80 -6.99
CA PHE A 68 3.61 -14.95 -6.61
C PHE A 68 3.51 -13.71 -7.50
N GLU A 69 2.34 -13.48 -8.09
CA GLU A 69 2.05 -12.30 -8.90
C GLU A 69 1.22 -11.29 -8.12
N GLY A 70 1.65 -10.03 -8.14
CA GLY A 70 1.02 -8.94 -7.38
C GLY A 70 1.72 -8.57 -6.07
N HIS A 71 1.10 -7.62 -5.36
CA HIS A 71 1.61 -6.96 -4.16
C HIS A 71 0.53 -6.99 -3.06
N PRO A 72 0.66 -7.84 -2.02
CA PRO A 72 -0.44 -8.16 -1.10
C PRO A 72 -1.01 -7.00 -0.29
N PHE A 73 -0.20 -6.00 0.07
CA PHE A 73 -0.64 -4.90 0.94
C PHE A 73 -1.14 -3.68 0.17
N ARG A 74 -1.31 -3.79 -1.14
CA ARG A 74 -2.08 -2.79 -1.88
C ARG A 74 -3.57 -2.93 -1.56
N LYS A 75 -4.28 -1.79 -1.52
CA LYS A 75 -5.68 -1.73 -1.06
C LYS A 75 -6.68 -2.39 -2.03
N ASP A 76 -6.27 -2.60 -3.26
CA ASP A 76 -7.00 -3.29 -4.33
C ASP A 76 -6.85 -4.81 -4.27
N PHE A 77 -5.83 -5.33 -3.57
CA PHE A 77 -5.58 -6.77 -3.47
C PHE A 77 -6.59 -7.46 -2.53
N PRO A 78 -7.20 -8.60 -2.94
CA PRO A 78 -8.15 -9.32 -2.09
C PRO A 78 -7.43 -10.03 -0.94
N LEU A 79 -8.08 -10.10 0.23
CA LEU A 79 -7.49 -10.74 1.43
C LEU A 79 -7.07 -12.20 1.20
N SER A 80 -7.87 -12.95 0.44
CA SER A 80 -7.62 -14.37 0.17
C SER A 80 -6.60 -14.60 -0.94
N GLY A 81 -6.17 -13.55 -1.64
CA GLY A 81 -5.38 -13.67 -2.87
C GLY A 81 -6.19 -14.23 -4.03
N TYR A 82 -5.48 -14.55 -5.11
CA TYR A 82 -6.07 -15.10 -6.34
C TYR A 82 -5.85 -16.60 -6.49
N VAL A 83 -4.86 -17.14 -5.77
CA VAL A 83 -4.35 -18.49 -5.97
C VAL A 83 -4.34 -19.23 -4.64
N GLU A 84 -4.80 -20.47 -4.66
CA GLU A 84 -4.62 -21.45 -3.60
C GLU A 84 -3.72 -22.59 -4.06
N VAL A 85 -3.25 -23.37 -3.09
CA VAL A 85 -2.23 -24.39 -3.33
C VAL A 85 -2.76 -25.73 -2.84
N ARG A 86 -2.81 -26.72 -3.74
CA ARG A 86 -3.17 -28.11 -3.42
C ARG A 86 -2.15 -29.11 -3.94
N TYR A 87 -2.05 -30.27 -3.31
CA TYR A 87 -1.29 -31.39 -3.85
C TYR A 87 -2.13 -32.12 -4.91
N ASP A 88 -1.52 -32.39 -6.07
CA ASP A 88 -2.13 -33.18 -7.13
C ASP A 88 -1.41 -34.54 -7.23
N ASP A 89 -2.17 -35.63 -7.07
CA ASP A 89 -1.61 -37.00 -7.11
C ASP A 89 -1.29 -37.45 -8.55
N GLU A 90 -2.00 -36.95 -9.56
CA GLU A 90 -1.75 -37.31 -10.96
C GLU A 90 -0.37 -36.80 -11.41
N VAL A 91 -0.05 -35.57 -11.03
CA VAL A 91 1.21 -34.89 -11.38
C VAL A 91 2.27 -35.07 -10.29
N LYS A 92 1.91 -35.64 -9.13
CA LYS A 92 2.75 -35.84 -7.94
C LYS A 92 3.50 -34.58 -7.50
N ARG A 93 2.84 -33.43 -7.60
CA ARG A 93 3.41 -32.14 -7.22
C ARG A 93 2.35 -31.20 -6.67
N VAL A 94 2.83 -30.15 -6.03
CA VAL A 94 2.00 -29.04 -5.57
C VAL A 94 1.63 -28.16 -6.77
N VAL A 95 0.34 -27.88 -6.92
CA VAL A 95 -0.22 -27.06 -8.01
C VAL A 95 -0.89 -25.82 -7.42
N ALA A 96 -0.71 -24.71 -8.10
CA ALA A 96 -1.36 -23.43 -7.84
C ALA A 96 -2.62 -23.30 -8.70
N GLU A 97 -3.78 -23.15 -8.08
CA GLU A 97 -5.09 -23.03 -8.75
C GLU A 97 -5.82 -21.77 -8.32
N PRO A 98 -6.79 -21.27 -9.09
CA PRO A 98 -7.64 -20.16 -8.66
C PRO A 98 -8.33 -20.48 -7.32
N VAL A 99 -8.42 -19.49 -6.44
CA VAL A 99 -8.96 -19.69 -5.09
C VAL A 99 -10.44 -20.07 -5.11
N GLU A 100 -10.79 -21.17 -4.41
CA GLU A 100 -12.17 -21.63 -4.22
C GLU A 100 -12.45 -21.80 -2.72
N LEU A 101 -13.01 -20.76 -2.11
CA LEU A 101 -13.36 -20.80 -0.69
C LEU A 101 -14.67 -21.53 -0.47
N SER A 102 -14.65 -22.55 0.40
CA SER A 102 -15.87 -23.22 0.87
C SER A 102 -16.84 -22.27 1.59
N GLN A 103 -16.29 -21.25 2.26
CA GLN A 103 -17.04 -20.15 2.85
C GLN A 103 -16.36 -18.82 2.53
N GLU A 104 -17.13 -17.91 1.96
CA GLU A 104 -16.67 -16.55 1.66
C GLU A 104 -16.40 -15.72 2.93
N PHE A 105 -15.47 -14.76 2.83
CA PHE A 105 -15.19 -13.82 3.91
C PHE A 105 -16.41 -12.90 4.15
N ARG A 106 -17.01 -13.02 5.33
CA ARG A 106 -18.13 -12.17 5.75
C ARG A 106 -17.63 -10.82 6.24
N LYS A 107 -17.71 -9.80 5.39
CA LYS A 107 -17.42 -8.42 5.76
C LYS A 107 -18.59 -7.82 6.52
N PHE A 108 -18.40 -7.54 7.81
CA PHE A 108 -19.34 -6.76 8.60
C PHE A 108 -18.99 -5.28 8.54
N ASP A 109 -19.96 -4.41 8.26
CA ASP A 109 -19.79 -2.97 8.38
C ASP A 109 -20.10 -2.55 9.83
N LEU A 110 -19.04 -2.28 10.58
CA LEU A 110 -19.12 -1.89 11.98
C LEU A 110 -19.10 -0.36 12.16
N ASN A 111 -19.08 0.40 11.06
CA ASN A 111 -19.03 1.85 11.16
C ASN A 111 -20.35 2.40 11.68
N SER A 112 -20.27 3.22 12.73
CA SER A 112 -21.41 3.96 13.24
C SER A 112 -21.75 5.10 12.27
N PRO A 113 -23.04 5.36 11.99
CA PRO A 113 -23.45 6.52 11.20
C PRO A 113 -23.29 7.83 11.97
N TRP A 114 -23.12 7.77 13.30
CA TRP A 114 -22.97 8.95 14.15
C TRP A 114 -21.51 9.31 14.36
N GLU A 115 -21.18 10.60 14.17
CA GLU A 115 -19.85 11.12 14.40
C GLU A 115 -19.49 11.10 15.90
N ALA A 116 -18.45 10.36 16.25
CA ALA A 116 -17.98 10.25 17.63
C ALA A 116 -17.06 11.40 18.06
N PHE A 117 -16.33 12.03 17.12
CA PHE A 117 -15.26 12.98 17.44
C PHE A 117 -15.39 14.32 16.71
N PRO A 118 -16.15 15.29 17.26
CA PRO A 118 -16.35 16.60 16.63
C PRO A 118 -15.06 17.41 16.39
N ALA A 119 -14.01 17.15 17.17
CA ALA A 119 -12.72 17.85 17.03
C ALA A 119 -11.98 17.52 15.72
N TYR A 120 -12.28 16.39 15.09
CA TYR A 120 -11.66 15.95 13.84
C TYR A 120 -12.60 16.08 12.63
N ARG A 121 -13.70 16.83 12.78
CA ARG A 121 -14.64 17.06 11.69
C ARG A 121 -13.94 17.80 10.55
N ALA A 122 -13.89 17.18 9.38
CA ALA A 122 -13.44 17.86 8.18
C ALA A 122 -14.38 19.03 7.87
N ALA A 123 -13.82 20.17 7.46
CA ALA A 123 -14.64 21.29 7.01
C ALA A 123 -15.47 20.84 5.78
N PRO A 124 -16.76 21.20 5.69
CA PRO A 124 -17.56 20.88 4.51
C PRO A 124 -16.90 21.52 3.28
N GLU A 125 -16.86 20.79 2.17
CA GLU A 125 -16.31 21.34 0.93
C GLU A 125 -17.07 22.61 0.55
N PRO A 126 -16.37 23.69 0.14
CA PRO A 126 -17.04 24.91 -0.28
C PRO A 126 -17.88 24.60 -1.53
N LEU A 127 -19.15 25.03 -1.50
CA LEU A 127 -20.04 24.94 -2.66
C LEU A 127 -19.38 25.65 -3.84
N LYS A 128 -19.02 24.88 -4.88
CA LYS A 128 -18.55 25.44 -6.15
C LYS A 128 -19.72 26.19 -6.78
N ILE A 129 -19.76 27.50 -6.61
CA ILE A 129 -20.68 28.37 -7.34
C ILE A 129 -20.19 28.34 -8.79
N GLU A 130 -20.85 27.56 -9.66
CA GLU A 130 -20.65 27.70 -11.10
C GLU A 130 -21.08 29.12 -11.48
N ALA A 131 -20.10 29.98 -11.75
CA ALA A 131 -20.36 31.32 -12.25
C ALA A 131 -21.13 31.19 -13.56
N GLY A 132 -22.42 31.56 -13.53
CA GLY A 132 -23.31 31.48 -14.67
C GLY A 132 -22.66 32.10 -15.91
N ALA A 133 -22.81 31.39 -17.03
CA ALA A 133 -22.36 31.81 -18.35
C ALA A 133 -22.63 33.31 -18.55
N LYS A 134 -21.56 34.08 -18.79
CA LYS A 134 -21.67 35.45 -19.30
C LYS A 134 -22.52 35.36 -20.58
N LYS A 135 -23.72 35.95 -20.56
CA LYS A 135 -24.45 36.26 -21.80
C LYS A 135 -23.51 37.10 -22.66
N GLU A 136 -23.13 36.57 -23.82
CA GLU A 136 -22.51 37.35 -24.88
C GLU A 136 -23.52 38.42 -25.30
N ASP A 137 -23.13 39.69 -25.13
CA ASP A 137 -23.88 40.83 -25.62
C ASP A 137 -23.95 40.75 -27.15
N ALA A 138 -25.14 40.46 -27.68
CA ALA A 138 -25.44 40.57 -29.09
C ALA A 138 -25.37 42.05 -29.52
N LYS A 139 -24.55 42.31 -30.53
CA LYS A 139 -24.45 43.58 -31.24
C LYS A 139 -25.15 43.46 -32.60
#